data_AF-A0A0Q4CDU6-F1
#
_entry.id   AF-A0A0Q4CDU6-F1
#
_cell.length_a   1.000
_cell.length_b   1.000
_cell.length_c   1.000
_cell.angle_alpha   90.00
_cell.angle_beta   90.00
_cell.angle_gamma   90.00
#
_symmetry.space_group_name_H-M   'P 1'
#
loop_
_entity.id
_entity.type
_entity.pdbx_description
1 polymer ?
#
loop_
_entity_poly.entity_id
_entity_poly.type
_entity_poly.pdbx_seq_one_letter_code
_entity_poly.pdbx_strand_id
1 'polypeptide(L)'
;MFTLLRWVAHLAAFGRMSDVIDRVEDAACSAMRTFAKDPHSGERPPVPLPAGARPVLPDGIGYVTYIDFDRLVAQARQRDITVHVAAIPGTLVHKGRPLLHVVGGDDLERDSDLVKAFTIERHRDFDHDPRLGLIALGEIAGRALAPATNDPGTAVEVLNALFRTLTQLPAHGAVPDDDLPPIHMVRPSIEEMVRAGFAPIVREGAGDEEVAIRAFKILLGLRETLPHAGEVTRALTDELAENVARVMLDTAAAAKMLAVRGDNF
;
A
#
# COMPACT_ATOMS: atom_id res chain seq x y z
N MET A 1 35.14 20.93 15.75
CA MET A 1 34.10 22.00 15.69
C MET A 1 33.10 21.81 14.53
N PHE A 2 33.49 21.25 13.37
CA PHE A 2 32.57 20.95 12.27
C PHE A 2 31.61 19.76 12.51
N THR A 3 32.01 18.78 13.32
CA THR A 3 31.18 17.60 13.62
C THR A 3 29.94 17.96 14.46
N LEU A 4 30.07 18.93 15.38
CA LEU A 4 28.96 19.37 16.24
C LEU A 4 27.92 20.18 15.46
N LEU A 5 28.35 21.07 14.56
CA LEU A 5 27.44 21.80 13.67
C LEU A 5 26.72 20.86 12.70
N ARG A 6 27.41 19.83 12.19
CA ARG A 6 26.78 18.77 11.38
C ARG A 6 25.82 17.93 12.21
N TRP A 7 26.12 17.63 13.47
CA TRP A 7 25.24 16.87 14.37
C TRP A 7 24.00 17.67 14.78
N VAL A 8 24.14 18.97 15.05
CA VAL A 8 23.02 19.88 15.37
C VAL A 8 22.15 20.12 14.15
N ALA A 9 22.74 20.31 12.96
CA ALA A 9 21.98 20.39 11.71
C ALA A 9 21.26 19.07 11.40
N HIS A 10 21.88 17.92 11.69
CA HIS A 10 21.25 16.60 11.54
C HIS A 10 20.10 16.40 12.53
N LEU A 11 20.22 16.82 13.80
CA LEU A 11 19.13 16.81 14.78
C LEU A 11 17.99 17.80 14.45
N ALA A 12 18.32 18.97 13.91
CA ALA A 12 17.32 19.94 13.46
C ALA A 12 16.57 19.47 12.20
N ALA A 13 17.23 18.68 11.34
CA ALA A 13 16.60 18.00 10.22
C ALA A 13 15.76 16.77 10.65
N PHE A 14 15.89 16.28 11.88
CA PHE A 14 14.97 15.30 12.44
C PHE A 14 13.63 15.93 12.90
N GLY A 15 13.48 17.25 12.80
CA GLY A 15 12.33 17.98 13.36
C GLY A 15 11.44 18.74 12.36
N ARG A 16 11.77 18.81 11.07
CA ARG A 16 10.87 19.41 10.08
C ARG A 16 9.96 18.33 9.49
N MET A 17 8.67 18.63 9.38
CA MET A 17 7.68 17.71 8.83
C MET A 17 8.07 17.24 7.42
N SER A 18 8.61 18.13 6.58
CA SER A 18 9.08 17.79 5.24
C SER A 18 10.18 16.71 5.24
N ASP A 19 11.11 16.73 6.21
CA ASP A 19 12.17 15.71 6.29
C ASP A 19 11.59 14.33 6.69
N VAL A 20 10.47 14.31 7.43
CA VAL A 20 9.74 13.07 7.75
C VAL A 20 8.99 12.56 6.53
N ILE A 21 8.32 13.44 5.79
CA ILE A 21 7.63 13.12 4.54
C ILE A 21 8.62 12.52 3.55
N ASP A 22 9.77 13.17 3.34
CA ASP A 22 10.81 12.73 2.40
C ASP A 22 11.29 11.31 2.75
N ARG A 23 11.55 11.01 4.03
CA ARG A 23 11.99 9.68 4.46
C ARG A 23 10.92 8.61 4.27
N VAL A 24 9.67 8.93 4.56
CA VAL A 24 8.55 7.99 4.34
C VAL A 24 8.33 7.78 2.84
N GLU A 25 8.41 8.85 2.04
CA GLU A 25 8.33 8.79 0.59
C GLU A 25 9.44 7.93 -0.01
N ASP A 26 10.68 8.11 0.41
CA ASP A 26 11.83 7.33 -0.07
C ASP A 26 11.64 5.84 0.22
N ALA A 27 11.21 5.49 1.44
CA ALA A 27 10.91 4.11 1.82
C ALA A 27 9.73 3.55 0.99
N ALA A 28 8.67 4.33 0.82
CA ALA A 28 7.49 3.96 0.04
C ALA A 28 7.84 3.74 -1.44
N CYS A 29 8.63 4.63 -2.03
CA CYS A 29 9.09 4.52 -3.41
C CYS A 29 10.01 3.30 -3.59
N SER A 30 10.87 3.00 -2.62
CA SER A 30 11.71 1.80 -2.63
C SER A 30 10.85 0.53 -2.65
N ALA A 31 9.92 0.41 -1.71
CA ALA A 31 8.99 -0.72 -1.62
C ALA A 31 8.14 -0.85 -2.89
N MET A 32 7.64 0.26 -3.42
CA MET A 32 6.82 0.28 -4.63
C MET A 32 7.61 -0.17 -5.87
N ARG A 33 8.88 0.26 -6.02
CA ARG A 33 9.74 -0.21 -7.11
C ARG A 33 10.04 -1.70 -7.00
N THR A 34 10.27 -2.21 -5.79
CA THR A 34 10.47 -3.65 -5.56
C THR A 34 9.21 -4.42 -5.97
N PHE A 35 8.04 -3.95 -5.53
CA PHE A 35 6.74 -4.54 -5.88
C PHE A 35 6.43 -4.47 -7.39
N ALA A 36 6.86 -3.41 -8.07
CA ALA A 36 6.67 -3.20 -9.51
C ALA A 36 7.60 -4.05 -10.38
N LYS A 37 8.82 -4.32 -9.93
CA LYS A 37 9.83 -5.10 -10.68
C LYS A 37 9.42 -6.55 -10.87
N ASP A 38 8.68 -7.12 -9.93
CA ASP A 38 8.20 -8.48 -10.01
C ASP A 38 6.69 -8.54 -9.77
N PRO A 39 5.88 -8.22 -10.80
CA PRO A 39 4.43 -8.12 -10.68
C PRO A 39 3.71 -9.41 -10.30
N HIS A 40 4.42 -10.54 -10.33
CA HIS A 40 3.88 -11.82 -9.89
C HIS A 40 4.77 -12.51 -8.87
N SER A 41 6.00 -12.06 -8.60
CA SER A 41 7.01 -12.87 -7.90
C SER A 41 7.27 -14.22 -8.58
N GLY A 42 6.80 -14.42 -9.82
CA GLY A 42 6.65 -15.75 -10.43
C GLY A 42 5.49 -16.59 -9.88
N GLU A 43 4.46 -16.01 -9.26
CA GLU A 43 3.32 -16.72 -8.66
C GLU A 43 2.09 -16.74 -9.56
N ARG A 44 1.25 -17.76 -9.34
CA ARG A 44 -0.06 -17.86 -9.97
C ARG A 44 -1.05 -16.90 -9.30
N PRO A 45 -1.98 -16.31 -10.07
CA PRO A 45 -3.07 -15.53 -9.49
C PRO A 45 -3.88 -16.36 -8.49
N PRO A 46 -4.47 -15.73 -7.46
CA PRO A 46 -5.23 -16.45 -6.45
C PRO A 46 -6.47 -17.10 -7.09
N VAL A 47 -6.73 -18.34 -6.71
CA VAL A 47 -7.92 -19.11 -7.12
C VAL A 47 -8.73 -19.51 -5.88
N PRO A 48 -10.03 -19.84 -6.03
CA PRO A 48 -10.81 -20.39 -4.93
C PRO A 48 -10.11 -21.59 -4.29
N LEU A 49 -10.05 -21.59 -2.97
CA LEU A 49 -9.33 -22.61 -2.22
C LEU A 49 -9.98 -23.99 -2.44
N PRO A 50 -9.22 -25.02 -2.89
CA PRO A 50 -9.77 -26.35 -3.10
C PRO A 50 -10.32 -26.98 -1.81
N ALA A 51 -11.34 -27.82 -1.95
CA ALA A 51 -11.84 -28.62 -0.84
C ALA A 51 -10.75 -29.57 -0.32
N GLY A 52 -10.56 -29.61 1.00
CA GLY A 52 -9.50 -30.41 1.62
C GLY A 52 -8.13 -29.73 1.68
N ALA A 53 -8.00 -28.47 1.24
CA ALA A 53 -6.79 -27.69 1.44
C ALA A 53 -6.50 -27.51 2.93
N ARG A 54 -5.30 -27.88 3.34
CA ARG A 54 -4.92 -28.01 4.73
C ARG A 54 -4.22 -26.75 5.22
N PRO A 55 -4.68 -26.12 6.33
CA PRO A 55 -4.10 -24.86 6.81
C PRO A 55 -2.76 -25.08 7.50
N VAL A 56 -1.80 -24.20 7.24
CA VAL A 56 -0.54 -24.10 7.98
C VAL A 56 -0.57 -22.82 8.81
N LEU A 57 -0.55 -22.97 10.12
CA LEU A 57 -0.70 -21.87 11.08
C LEU A 57 0.66 -21.33 11.54
N PRO A 58 0.74 -20.05 11.93
CA PRO A 58 1.97 -19.49 12.51
C PRO A 58 2.20 -19.99 13.95
N ASP A 59 3.46 -19.97 14.38
CA ASP A 59 3.85 -20.33 15.75
C ASP A 59 3.41 -19.26 16.78
N GLY A 60 3.28 -18.01 16.34
CA GLY A 60 3.06 -16.84 17.20
C GLY A 60 2.11 -15.80 16.59
N ILE A 61 2.14 -14.61 17.19
CA ILE A 61 1.35 -13.45 16.76
C ILE A 61 2.32 -12.37 16.28
N GLY A 62 2.04 -11.79 15.13
CA GLY A 62 2.85 -10.72 14.55
C GLY A 62 2.43 -10.39 13.13
N TYR A 63 3.21 -9.57 12.47
CA TYR A 63 3.05 -9.23 11.06
C TYR A 63 4.00 -10.05 10.22
N VAL A 64 3.51 -10.62 9.13
CA VAL A 64 4.41 -11.11 8.07
C VAL A 64 5.16 -9.90 7.52
N THR A 65 6.49 -9.95 7.52
CA THR A 65 7.34 -8.89 6.94
C THR A 65 8.09 -9.36 5.71
N TYR A 66 8.34 -10.66 5.60
CA TYR A 66 9.01 -11.24 4.45
C TYR A 66 8.53 -12.67 4.19
N ILE A 67 8.51 -13.05 2.91
CA ILE A 67 8.26 -14.41 2.44
C ILE A 67 9.45 -14.83 1.58
N ASP A 68 10.15 -15.88 1.99
CA ASP A 68 11.16 -16.55 1.19
C ASP A 68 10.48 -17.38 0.10
N PHE A 69 10.24 -16.73 -1.04
CA PHE A 69 9.50 -17.32 -2.15
C PHE A 69 10.23 -18.52 -2.76
N ASP A 70 11.54 -18.41 -2.97
CA ASP A 70 12.36 -19.49 -3.52
C ASP A 70 12.31 -20.75 -2.65
N ARG A 71 12.34 -20.57 -1.32
CA ARG A 71 12.14 -21.66 -0.38
C ARG A 71 10.77 -22.29 -0.51
N LEU A 72 9.70 -21.51 -0.63
CA LEU A 72 8.36 -22.06 -0.86
C LEU A 72 8.30 -22.86 -2.17
N VAL A 73 8.87 -22.35 -3.25
CA VAL A 73 8.90 -23.04 -4.56
C VAL A 73 9.65 -24.37 -4.46
N ALA A 74 10.82 -24.36 -3.80
CA ALA A 74 11.62 -25.56 -3.60
C ALA A 74 10.85 -26.61 -2.79
N GLN A 75 10.19 -26.22 -1.70
CA GLN A 75 9.37 -27.13 -0.89
C GLN A 75 8.16 -27.65 -1.66
N ALA A 76 7.50 -26.79 -2.44
CA ALA A 76 6.32 -27.16 -3.22
C ALA A 76 6.67 -28.21 -4.28
N ARG A 77 7.76 -27.99 -5.03
CA ARG A 77 8.26 -28.93 -6.05
C ARG A 77 8.78 -30.23 -5.44
N GLN A 78 9.54 -30.18 -4.34
CA GLN A 78 10.11 -31.38 -3.72
C GLN A 78 9.03 -32.33 -3.20
N ARG A 79 7.89 -31.80 -2.80
CA ARG A 79 6.80 -32.57 -2.15
C ARG A 79 5.61 -32.80 -3.07
N ASP A 80 5.67 -32.31 -4.31
CA ASP A 80 4.56 -32.32 -5.27
C ASP A 80 3.26 -31.76 -4.67
N ILE A 81 3.37 -30.59 -4.03
CA ILE A 81 2.23 -29.90 -3.40
C ILE A 81 1.96 -28.56 -4.08
N THR A 82 0.72 -28.10 -3.98
CA THR A 82 0.32 -26.73 -4.34
C THR A 82 0.12 -25.90 -3.08
N VAL A 83 0.68 -24.70 -3.07
CA VAL A 83 0.62 -23.76 -1.94
C VAL A 83 -0.30 -22.60 -2.28
N HIS A 84 -1.22 -22.26 -1.37
CA HIS A 84 -2.05 -21.06 -1.45
C HIS A 84 -1.68 -20.14 -0.29
N VAL A 85 -0.85 -19.13 -0.55
CA VAL A 85 -0.44 -18.13 0.45
C VAL A 85 -1.63 -17.28 0.84
N ALA A 86 -1.93 -17.26 2.15
CA ALA A 86 -3.03 -16.52 2.73
C ALA A 86 -2.58 -15.24 3.45
N ALA A 87 -1.31 -15.17 3.88
CA ALA A 87 -0.75 -14.05 4.61
C ALA A 87 0.47 -13.47 3.87
N ILE A 88 0.26 -12.33 3.20
CA ILE A 88 1.31 -11.55 2.55
C ILE A 88 1.96 -10.54 3.50
N PRO A 89 3.14 -9.97 3.17
CA PRO A 89 3.75 -8.91 3.97
C PRO A 89 2.75 -7.81 4.33
N GLY A 90 2.74 -7.40 5.59
CA GLY A 90 1.76 -6.49 6.19
C GLY A 90 0.55 -7.17 6.84
N THR A 91 0.37 -8.48 6.65
CA THR A 91 -0.75 -9.22 7.25
C THR A 91 -0.47 -9.56 8.71
N LEU A 92 -1.38 -9.18 9.61
CA LEU A 92 -1.37 -9.65 10.99
C LEU A 92 -1.84 -11.11 11.04
N VAL A 93 -1.02 -11.97 11.64
CA VAL A 93 -1.25 -13.41 11.78
C VAL A 93 -1.26 -13.82 13.26
N HIS A 94 -1.96 -14.91 13.56
CA HIS A 94 -2.06 -15.52 14.90
C HIS A 94 -2.47 -16.99 14.75
N LYS A 95 -2.49 -17.75 15.85
CA LYS A 95 -2.81 -19.19 15.87
C LYS A 95 -4.20 -19.60 15.32
N GLY A 96 -5.05 -18.64 14.97
CA GLY A 96 -6.35 -18.88 14.33
C GLY A 96 -6.41 -18.43 12.87
N ARG A 97 -5.31 -17.90 12.31
CA ARG A 97 -5.24 -17.38 10.95
C ARG A 97 -4.07 -18.04 10.19
N PRO A 98 -4.35 -18.82 9.14
CA PRO A 98 -3.30 -19.50 8.37
C PRO A 98 -2.32 -18.54 7.69
N LEU A 99 -1.06 -18.97 7.62
CA LEU A 99 -0.04 -18.36 6.75
C LEU A 99 -0.30 -18.74 5.29
N LEU A 100 -0.61 -20.01 5.07
CA LEU A 100 -0.91 -20.61 3.78
C LEU A 100 -1.79 -21.84 3.94
N HIS A 101 -2.27 -22.36 2.81
CA HIS A 101 -2.92 -23.65 2.72
C HIS A 101 -2.15 -24.54 1.74
N VAL A 102 -2.14 -25.85 2.01
CA VAL A 102 -1.46 -26.85 1.20
C VAL A 102 -2.49 -27.78 0.58
N VAL A 103 -2.32 -28.08 -0.71
CA VAL A 103 -3.11 -29.06 -1.46
C VAL A 103 -2.17 -30.15 -1.97
N GLY A 104 -2.55 -31.41 -1.73
CA GLY A 104 -1.68 -32.56 -1.95
C GLY A 104 -0.66 -32.77 -0.83
N GLY A 105 0.03 -33.91 -0.87
CA GLY A 105 1.01 -34.32 0.14
C GLY A 105 0.39 -34.73 1.48
N ASP A 106 0.81 -35.89 2.00
CA ASP A 106 0.22 -36.49 3.21
C ASP A 106 1.01 -36.21 4.50
N ASP A 107 2.11 -35.45 4.43
CA ASP A 107 3.08 -35.31 5.52
C ASP A 107 2.95 -33.98 6.29
N LEU A 108 2.17 -34.04 7.36
CA LEU A 108 1.95 -32.95 8.32
C LEU A 108 3.21 -32.52 9.07
N GLU A 109 4.14 -33.45 9.36
CA GLU A 109 5.31 -33.16 10.19
C GLU A 109 6.24 -32.16 9.48
N ARG A 110 6.21 -32.17 8.14
CA ARG A 110 7.03 -31.32 7.30
C ARG A 110 6.45 -29.93 7.07
N ASP A 111 5.22 -29.62 7.48
CA ASP A 111 4.63 -28.28 7.32
C ASP A 111 5.35 -27.19 8.13
N SER A 112 6.00 -27.60 9.21
CA SER A 112 6.85 -26.72 10.01
C SER A 112 7.96 -26.05 9.18
N ASP A 113 8.41 -26.69 8.09
CA ASP A 113 9.39 -26.10 7.18
C ASP A 113 8.80 -25.04 6.25
N LEU A 114 7.49 -25.08 5.98
CA LEU A 114 6.78 -24.05 5.22
C LEU A 114 6.62 -22.79 6.07
N VAL A 115 6.37 -22.94 7.38
CA VAL A 115 6.33 -21.81 8.33
C VAL A 115 7.64 -21.03 8.32
N LYS A 116 8.78 -21.72 8.23
CA LYS A 116 10.12 -21.11 8.18
C LYS A 116 10.40 -20.28 6.92
N ALA A 117 9.51 -20.29 5.92
CA ALA A 117 9.58 -19.36 4.80
C ALA A 117 9.01 -17.98 5.13
N PHE A 118 8.33 -17.83 6.26
CA PHE A 118 7.73 -16.56 6.70
C PHE A 118 8.58 -15.94 7.79
N THR A 119 8.90 -14.66 7.62
CA THR A 119 9.43 -13.83 8.72
C THR A 119 8.26 -13.12 9.37
N ILE A 120 8.09 -13.35 10.68
CA ILE A 120 7.01 -12.77 11.48
C ILE A 120 7.62 -11.86 12.55
N GLU A 121 7.27 -10.58 12.48
CA GLU A 121 7.82 -9.53 13.33
C GLU A 121 6.73 -8.84 14.17
N ARG A 122 7.15 -8.08 15.17
CA ARG A 122 6.21 -7.30 16.01
C ARG A 122 5.55 -6.15 15.24
N HIS A 123 6.25 -5.60 14.26
CA HIS A 123 5.83 -4.43 13.50
C HIS A 123 5.87 -4.73 12.01
N ARG A 124 5.06 -4.01 11.23
CA ARG A 124 5.18 -4.02 9.77
C ARG A 124 6.50 -3.37 9.38
N ASP A 125 7.00 -3.79 8.23
CA ASP A 125 8.20 -3.25 7.61
C ASP A 125 7.85 -2.70 6.21
N PHE A 126 8.63 -1.74 5.72
CA PHE A 126 8.38 -1.10 4.43
C PHE A 126 8.85 -1.97 3.25
N ASP A 127 9.95 -2.70 3.38
CA ASP A 127 10.72 -3.22 2.24
C ASP A 127 9.89 -4.13 1.32
N HIS A 128 8.94 -4.87 1.91
CA HIS A 128 8.10 -5.83 1.21
C HIS A 128 6.60 -5.51 1.25
N ASP A 129 6.20 -4.35 1.80
CA ASP A 129 4.81 -3.95 1.92
C ASP A 129 4.56 -2.60 1.22
N PRO A 130 4.15 -2.61 -0.07
CA PRO A 130 3.97 -1.39 -0.84
C PRO A 130 2.85 -0.48 -0.30
N ARG A 131 2.01 -1.00 0.61
CA ARG A 131 0.91 -0.26 1.22
C ARG A 131 1.37 0.59 2.40
N LEU A 132 2.39 0.15 3.15
CA LEU A 132 2.74 0.77 4.43
C LEU A 132 3.17 2.24 4.25
N GLY A 133 3.96 2.52 3.22
CA GLY A 133 4.34 3.88 2.80
C GLY A 133 3.14 4.79 2.55
N LEU A 134 2.17 4.30 1.77
CA LEU A 134 0.96 5.05 1.43
C LEU A 134 0.10 5.31 2.67
N ILE A 135 -0.06 4.32 3.55
CA ILE A 135 -0.78 4.46 4.82
C ILE A 135 -0.12 5.52 5.69
N ALA A 136 1.20 5.44 5.88
CA ALA A 136 1.94 6.39 6.70
C ALA A 136 1.83 7.83 6.17
N LEU A 137 1.97 8.02 4.85
CA LEU A 137 1.73 9.30 4.20
C LEU A 137 0.30 9.80 4.43
N GLY A 138 -0.71 8.97 4.19
CA GLY A 138 -2.11 9.30 4.44
C GLY A 138 -2.38 9.70 5.91
N GLU A 139 -1.78 9.00 6.88
CA GLU A 139 -1.86 9.34 8.30
C GLU A 139 -1.21 10.68 8.63
N ILE A 140 -0.07 11.01 8.01
CA ILE A 140 0.58 12.33 8.16
C ILE A 140 -0.37 13.43 7.67
N ALA A 141 -0.94 13.30 6.47
CA ALA A 141 -1.90 14.28 5.97
C ALA A 141 -3.16 14.36 6.84
N GLY A 142 -3.73 13.23 7.26
CA GLY A 142 -4.89 13.21 8.13
C GLY A 142 -4.64 13.94 9.47
N ARG A 143 -3.46 13.78 10.06
CA ARG A 143 -3.07 14.51 11.28
C ARG A 143 -2.83 16.00 11.04
N ALA A 144 -2.30 16.36 9.87
CA ALA A 144 -2.10 17.75 9.49
C ALA A 144 -3.44 18.49 9.29
N LEU A 145 -4.42 17.81 8.69
CA LEU A 145 -5.76 18.35 8.45
C LEU A 145 -6.68 18.32 9.68
N ALA A 146 -6.31 17.59 10.73
CA ALA A 146 -7.09 17.53 11.95
C ALA A 146 -7.32 18.95 12.53
N PRO A 147 -8.50 19.24 13.12
CA PRO A 147 -8.85 20.60 13.58
C PRO A 147 -7.84 21.24 14.54
N ALA A 148 -7.12 20.44 15.31
CA ALA A 148 -6.11 20.91 16.25
C ALA A 148 -4.80 21.36 15.58
N THR A 149 -4.49 20.84 14.40
CA THR A 149 -3.25 21.14 13.65
C THR A 149 -3.52 22.17 12.56
N ASN A 150 -4.54 21.95 11.73
CA ASN A 150 -4.95 22.82 10.63
C ASN A 150 -3.79 23.28 9.73
N ASP A 151 -3.01 22.32 9.23
CA ASP A 151 -1.85 22.54 8.35
C ASP A 151 -2.10 21.93 6.96
N PRO A 152 -2.78 22.67 6.06
CA PRO A 152 -3.04 22.21 4.70
C PRO A 152 -1.77 22.11 3.85
N GLY A 153 -0.72 22.87 4.15
CA GLY A 153 0.55 22.83 3.43
C GLY A 153 1.22 21.46 3.51
N THR A 154 1.26 20.88 4.71
CA THR A 154 1.73 19.51 4.92
C THR A 154 0.90 18.48 4.14
N ALA A 155 -0.43 18.63 4.09
CA ALA A 155 -1.28 17.71 3.32
C ALA A 155 -1.03 17.82 1.81
N VAL A 156 -0.77 19.02 1.29
CA VAL A 156 -0.37 19.25 -0.10
C VAL A 156 0.99 18.61 -0.40
N GLU A 157 1.96 18.70 0.50
CA GLU A 157 3.25 18.00 0.36
C GLU A 157 3.07 16.48 0.29
N VAL A 158 2.25 15.92 1.18
CA VAL A 158 1.91 14.49 1.17
C VAL A 158 1.21 14.07 -0.11
N LEU A 159 0.27 14.85 -0.65
CA LEU A 159 -0.39 14.55 -1.93
C LEU A 159 0.62 14.43 -3.07
N ASN A 160 1.68 15.24 -3.06
CA ASN A 160 2.75 15.16 -4.04
C ASN A 160 3.60 13.89 -3.85
N ALA A 161 3.92 13.54 -2.60
CA ALA A 161 4.66 12.32 -2.25
C ALA A 161 3.88 11.05 -2.64
N LEU A 162 2.56 11.02 -2.39
CA LEU A 162 1.68 9.94 -2.82
C LEU A 162 1.68 9.79 -4.34
N PHE A 163 1.65 10.90 -5.08
CA PHE A 163 1.70 10.86 -6.54
C PHE A 163 3.02 10.29 -7.05
N ARG A 164 4.17 10.77 -6.55
CA ARG A 164 5.50 10.27 -6.92
C ARG A 164 5.71 8.80 -6.55
N THR A 165 5.13 8.37 -5.42
CA THR A 165 5.18 6.98 -4.97
C THR A 165 4.36 6.06 -5.88
N LEU A 166 3.09 6.39 -6.13
CA LEU A 166 2.21 5.55 -6.94
C LEU A 166 2.66 5.48 -8.40
N THR A 167 3.23 6.56 -8.94
CA THR A 167 3.78 6.59 -10.31
C THR A 167 5.08 5.78 -10.49
N GLN A 168 5.59 5.13 -9.43
CA GLN A 168 6.61 4.09 -9.57
C GLN A 168 6.04 2.77 -10.14
N LEU A 169 4.72 2.58 -10.10
CA LEU A 169 4.06 1.43 -10.72
C LEU A 169 4.06 1.54 -12.25
N PRO A 170 4.10 0.40 -12.97
CA PRO A 170 3.94 0.42 -14.43
C PRO A 170 2.55 0.91 -14.82
N ALA A 171 2.44 1.61 -15.94
CA ALA A 171 1.15 2.16 -16.43
C ALA A 171 0.07 1.08 -16.66
N HIS A 172 0.50 -0.13 -16.99
CA HIS A 172 -0.38 -1.28 -17.22
C HIS A 172 -0.08 -2.37 -16.20
N GLY A 173 -1.12 -3.07 -15.76
CA GLY A 173 -0.98 -4.29 -14.97
C GLY A 173 -0.17 -5.34 -15.74
N ALA A 174 0.54 -6.19 -15.02
CA ALA A 174 1.34 -7.22 -15.64
C ALA A 174 0.48 -8.41 -16.10
N VAL A 175 0.99 -9.11 -17.12
CA VAL A 175 0.43 -10.37 -17.60
C VAL A 175 1.20 -11.51 -16.94
N PRO A 176 0.53 -12.53 -16.36
CA PRO A 176 1.20 -13.70 -15.81
C PRO A 176 2.00 -14.45 -16.89
N ASP A 177 3.13 -15.03 -16.50
CA ASP A 177 3.87 -15.98 -17.36
C ASP A 177 3.11 -17.32 -17.43
N ASP A 178 3.35 -18.12 -18.46
CA ASP A 178 2.74 -19.44 -18.65
C ASP A 178 3.39 -20.52 -17.76
N ASP A 179 4.67 -20.36 -17.39
CA ASP A 179 5.43 -21.32 -16.55
C ASP A 179 5.63 -20.85 -15.10
N LEU A 180 4.52 -20.74 -14.37
CA LEU A 180 4.55 -20.32 -12.97
C LEU A 180 4.60 -21.52 -12.01
N PRO A 181 5.46 -21.51 -10.96
CA PRO A 181 5.45 -22.50 -9.87
C PRO A 181 4.07 -22.71 -9.24
N PRO A 182 3.86 -23.84 -8.53
CA PRO A 182 2.58 -24.21 -7.93
C PRO A 182 2.29 -23.42 -6.64
N ILE A 183 2.41 -22.09 -6.70
CA ILE A 183 2.11 -21.18 -5.61
C ILE A 183 1.09 -20.16 -6.08
N HIS A 184 -0.04 -20.10 -5.39
CA HIS A 184 -1.05 -19.06 -5.52
C HIS A 184 -0.89 -18.05 -4.40
N MET A 185 -0.86 -16.76 -4.72
CA MET A 185 -0.77 -15.70 -3.71
C MET A 185 -1.60 -14.50 -4.12
N VAL A 186 -2.22 -13.86 -3.13
CA VAL A 186 -2.91 -12.57 -3.31
C VAL A 186 -1.88 -11.46 -3.28
N ARG A 187 -1.98 -10.48 -4.18
CA ARG A 187 -1.19 -9.24 -4.08
C ARG A 187 -2.06 -8.05 -3.71
N PRO A 188 -1.50 -7.02 -3.06
CA PRO A 188 -2.19 -5.76 -2.86
C PRO A 188 -2.74 -5.22 -4.17
N SER A 189 -4.03 -4.90 -4.20
CA SER A 189 -4.66 -4.35 -5.40
C SER A 189 -4.30 -2.87 -5.56
N ILE A 190 -4.38 -2.36 -6.80
CA ILE A 190 -4.22 -0.92 -7.05
C ILE A 190 -5.26 -0.10 -6.28
N GLU A 191 -6.48 -0.63 -6.13
CA GLU A 191 -7.52 0.01 -5.34
C GLU A 191 -7.13 0.12 -3.86
N GLU A 192 -6.67 -0.98 -3.26
CA GLU A 192 -6.23 -0.98 -1.85
C GLU A 192 -5.10 0.02 -1.63
N MET A 193 -4.12 0.06 -2.53
CA MET A 193 -2.98 0.98 -2.45
C MET A 193 -3.42 2.45 -2.57
N VAL A 194 -4.16 2.79 -3.62
CA VAL A 194 -4.62 4.18 -3.83
C VAL A 194 -5.54 4.61 -2.69
N ARG A 195 -6.51 3.79 -2.29
CA ARG A 195 -7.43 4.13 -1.21
C ARG A 195 -6.69 4.31 0.12
N ALA A 196 -5.68 3.49 0.41
CA ALA A 196 -4.91 3.58 1.66
C ALA A 196 -4.23 4.95 1.86
N GLY A 197 -3.70 5.56 0.79
CA GLY A 197 -3.08 6.89 0.87
C GLY A 197 -4.07 8.04 0.90
N PHE A 198 -5.17 7.93 0.16
CA PHE A 198 -6.09 9.06 -0.08
C PHE A 198 -7.27 9.12 0.89
N ALA A 199 -7.69 8.00 1.49
CA ALA A 199 -8.88 7.98 2.35
C ALA A 199 -8.85 9.00 3.51
N PRO A 200 -7.74 9.19 4.25
CA PRO A 200 -7.67 10.24 5.27
C PRO A 200 -7.86 11.65 4.70
N ILE A 201 -7.32 11.92 3.51
CA ILE A 201 -7.37 13.23 2.85
C ILE A 201 -8.78 13.50 2.33
N VAL A 202 -9.42 12.49 1.73
CA VAL A 202 -10.81 12.59 1.25
C VAL A 202 -11.79 12.86 2.40
N ARG A 203 -11.51 12.28 3.58
CA ARG A 203 -12.34 12.46 4.78
C ARG A 203 -12.15 13.83 5.42
N GLU A 204 -10.91 14.26 5.64
CA GLU A 204 -10.60 15.45 6.43
C GLU A 204 -10.43 16.72 5.57
N GLY A 205 -10.00 16.59 4.31
CA GLY A 205 -9.58 17.71 3.45
C GLY A 205 -10.69 18.43 2.70
N ALA A 206 -11.94 17.96 2.82
CA ALA A 206 -13.06 18.50 2.04
C ALA A 206 -13.46 19.94 2.39
N GLY A 207 -13.08 20.43 3.58
CA GLY A 207 -13.32 21.81 3.99
C GLY A 207 -12.21 22.79 3.60
N ASP A 208 -11.12 22.30 3.02
CA ASP A 208 -9.95 23.10 2.67
C ASP A 208 -9.80 23.21 1.14
N GLU A 209 -9.86 24.43 0.63
CA GLU A 209 -9.84 24.69 -0.81
C GLU A 209 -8.56 24.23 -1.49
N GLU A 210 -7.41 24.51 -0.89
CA GLU A 210 -6.13 24.20 -1.49
C GLU A 210 -5.92 22.68 -1.55
N VAL A 211 -6.29 21.99 -0.47
CA VAL A 211 -6.17 20.53 -0.35
C VAL A 211 -7.12 19.83 -1.31
N ALA A 212 -8.39 20.22 -1.37
CA ALA A 212 -9.37 19.60 -2.27
C ALA A 212 -8.99 19.78 -3.75
N ILE A 213 -8.58 21.00 -4.16
CA ILE A 213 -8.09 21.26 -5.51
C ILE A 213 -6.86 20.42 -5.83
N ARG A 214 -5.92 20.31 -4.89
CA ARG A 214 -4.72 19.50 -5.10
C ARG A 214 -5.05 18.02 -5.23
N ALA A 215 -5.94 17.50 -4.37
CA ALA A 215 -6.38 16.12 -4.41
C ALA A 215 -7.06 15.78 -5.75
N PHE A 216 -7.97 16.63 -6.24
CA PHE A 216 -8.58 16.43 -7.57
C PHE A 216 -7.55 16.36 -8.69
N LYS A 217 -6.57 17.29 -8.70
CA LYS A 217 -5.50 17.31 -9.71
C LYS A 217 -4.62 16.06 -9.64
N ILE A 218 -4.31 15.58 -8.44
CA ILE A 218 -3.47 14.40 -8.25
C ILE A 218 -4.23 13.12 -8.66
N LEU A 219 -5.49 12.98 -8.27
CA LEU A 219 -6.32 11.84 -8.70
C LEU A 219 -6.50 11.80 -10.22
N LEU A 220 -6.67 12.97 -10.86
CA LEU A 220 -6.67 13.10 -12.31
C LEU A 220 -5.33 12.67 -12.92
N GLY A 221 -4.21 13.20 -12.42
CA GLY A 221 -2.88 12.82 -12.90
C GLY A 221 -2.57 11.34 -12.71
N LEU A 222 -3.06 10.72 -11.62
CA LEU A 222 -2.97 9.27 -11.41
C LEU A 222 -3.77 8.51 -12.45
N ARG A 223 -4.97 8.95 -12.79
CA ARG A 223 -5.79 8.32 -13.84
C ARG A 223 -5.11 8.36 -15.21
N GLU A 224 -4.43 9.46 -15.52
CA GLU A 224 -3.68 9.63 -16.78
C GLU A 224 -2.40 8.78 -16.83
N THR A 225 -1.68 8.68 -15.70
CA THR A 225 -0.39 7.96 -15.63
C THR A 225 -0.55 6.46 -15.35
N LEU A 226 -1.62 6.06 -14.66
CA LEU A 226 -1.95 4.69 -14.28
C LEU A 226 -3.39 4.37 -14.72
N PRO A 227 -3.66 4.09 -16.00
CA PRO A 227 -5.01 3.80 -16.49
C PRO A 227 -5.76 2.68 -15.72
N HIS A 228 -5.03 1.68 -15.22
CA HIS A 228 -5.59 0.59 -14.40
C HIS A 228 -6.04 1.03 -12.99
N ALA A 229 -5.70 2.25 -12.55
CA ALA A 229 -6.22 2.90 -11.36
C ALA A 229 -7.46 3.78 -11.64
N GLY A 230 -7.95 3.81 -12.88
CA GLY A 230 -9.00 4.74 -13.31
C GLY A 230 -10.33 4.61 -12.56
N GLU A 231 -10.69 3.40 -12.14
CA GLU A 231 -11.91 3.16 -11.36
C GLU A 231 -11.80 3.73 -9.94
N VAL A 232 -10.74 3.37 -9.20
CA VAL A 232 -10.53 3.85 -7.82
C VAL A 232 -10.32 5.37 -7.76
N THR A 233 -9.58 5.94 -8.71
CA THR A 233 -9.35 7.40 -8.76
C THR A 233 -10.64 8.17 -9.04
N ARG A 234 -11.51 7.65 -9.91
CA ARG A 234 -12.85 8.22 -10.14
C ARG A 234 -13.71 8.11 -8.87
N ALA A 235 -13.75 6.94 -8.24
CA ALA A 235 -14.52 6.74 -7.01
C ALA A 235 -14.10 7.70 -5.89
N LEU A 236 -12.80 7.88 -5.66
CA LEU A 236 -12.29 8.83 -4.66
C LEU A 236 -12.54 10.30 -5.05
N THR A 237 -12.52 10.61 -6.35
CA THR A 237 -12.87 11.94 -6.86
C THR A 237 -14.34 12.25 -6.56
N ASP A 238 -15.23 11.30 -6.83
CA ASP A 238 -16.65 11.46 -6.57
C ASP A 238 -16.93 11.57 -5.05
N GLU A 239 -16.29 10.73 -4.24
CA GLU A 239 -16.39 10.77 -2.77
C GLU A 239 -15.91 12.12 -2.20
N LEU A 240 -14.79 12.65 -2.69
CA LEU A 240 -14.30 13.98 -2.28
C LEU A 240 -15.25 15.09 -2.71
N ALA A 241 -15.80 15.02 -3.93
CA ALA A 241 -16.75 16.02 -4.42
C ALA A 241 -18.04 16.05 -3.58
N GLU A 242 -18.56 14.88 -3.21
CA GLU A 242 -19.70 14.77 -2.30
C GLU A 242 -19.37 15.34 -0.92
N ASN A 243 -18.17 15.08 -0.39
CA ASN A 243 -17.74 15.66 0.88
C ASN A 243 -17.59 17.18 0.81
N VAL A 244 -17.00 17.74 -0.25
CA VAL A 244 -16.87 19.19 -0.46
C VAL A 244 -18.25 19.85 -0.52
N ALA A 245 -19.17 19.29 -1.31
CA ALA A 245 -20.54 19.81 -1.43
C ALA A 245 -21.28 19.79 -0.08
N ARG A 246 -21.08 18.74 0.72
CA ARG A 246 -21.68 18.61 2.05
C ARG A 246 -21.09 19.57 3.08
N VAL A 247 -19.78 19.80 3.06
CA VAL A 247 -19.08 20.60 4.09
C VAL A 247 -19.14 22.10 3.77
N MET A 248 -19.13 22.48 2.49
CA MET A 248 -18.95 23.87 2.05
C MET A 248 -20.20 24.47 1.36
N LEU A 249 -21.39 24.05 1.81
CA LEU A 249 -22.70 24.45 1.28
C LEU A 249 -22.74 25.94 0.89
N ASP A 250 -23.10 26.21 -0.37
CA ASP A 250 -23.31 27.54 -0.98
C ASP A 250 -22.12 28.52 -0.90
N THR A 251 -20.88 28.03 -0.87
CA THR A 251 -19.69 28.88 -0.97
C THR A 251 -19.16 28.98 -2.41
N ALA A 252 -18.64 30.15 -2.79
CA ALA A 252 -17.92 30.33 -4.05
C ALA A 252 -16.69 29.41 -4.14
N ALA A 253 -16.07 29.09 -3.01
CA ALA A 253 -14.97 28.14 -2.89
C ALA A 253 -15.39 26.72 -3.31
N ALA A 254 -16.56 26.23 -2.86
CA ALA A 254 -17.09 24.94 -3.29
C ALA A 254 -17.31 24.87 -4.81
N ALA A 255 -17.90 25.91 -5.40
CA ALA A 255 -18.09 25.99 -6.85
C ALA A 255 -16.77 25.93 -7.62
N LYS A 256 -15.75 26.66 -7.14
CA LYS A 256 -14.40 26.63 -7.73
C LYS A 256 -13.73 25.27 -7.63
N MET A 257 -13.84 24.59 -6.49
CA MET A 257 -13.28 23.24 -6.31
C MET A 257 -13.96 22.22 -7.24
N LEU A 258 -15.29 22.25 -7.30
CA LEU A 258 -16.07 21.34 -8.14
C LEU A 258 -15.88 21.61 -9.64
N ALA A 259 -15.55 22.84 -10.04
CA ALA A 259 -15.19 23.15 -11.42
C ALA A 259 -13.90 22.42 -11.88
N VAL A 260 -12.92 22.22 -10.98
CA VAL A 260 -11.68 21.48 -11.30
C VAL A 260 -11.97 20.03 -11.72
N ARG A 261 -13.04 19.44 -11.17
CA ARG A 261 -13.57 18.14 -11.61
C ARG A 261 -14.20 18.24 -13.00
N GLY A 262 -15.03 19.25 -13.25
CA GLY A 262 -15.79 19.39 -14.51
C GLY A 262 -14.93 19.65 -15.75
N ASP A 263 -13.80 20.34 -15.62
CA ASP A 263 -12.97 20.74 -16.77
C ASP A 263 -12.12 19.61 -17.36
N ASN A 264 -11.97 18.47 -16.66
CA ASN A 264 -11.02 17.42 -17.03
C ASN A 264 -11.52 15.97 -16.82
N PHE A 265 -12.80 15.74 -16.49
CA PHE A 265 -13.36 14.40 -16.25
C PHE A 265 -14.40 13.98 -17.27
#